data_AF-A0A8T1SV11-F1
#
_entry.id   AF-A0A8T1SV11-F1
#
_cell.length_a   1.000
_cell.length_b   1.000
_cell.length_c   1.000
_cell.angle_alpha   90.00
_cell.angle_beta   90.00
_cell.angle_gamma   90.00
#
_symmetry.space_group_name_H-M   'P 1'
#
loop_
_entity.id
_entity.type
_entity.pdbx_description
1 polymer ?
#
loop_
_entity_poly.entity_id
_entity_poly.type
_entity_poly.pdbx_seq_one_letter_code
_entity_poly.pdbx_strand_id
1 'polypeptide(L)'
;MLPFAMKRKQKRFLQMTLLFMVALIFLPNIGLWSLYKDKHLVKSPEPGEQQTFPLGLGDGQLYTWTDGLKRKDWHNYESIQKDAMRTGKGEHGKPYPLTEEDRDDSAYRENGFNILVSNNIALERSLPDIRHPNCKHKVYLEKLPNTSIIIPFHNEGWTSLLRTIYSIINRTPDILIAEIILVDDFSDR
;
A
#
# COMPACT_ATOMS: atom_id res chain seq x y z
N MET A 1 -12.84 -28.73 57.83
CA MET A 1 -13.51 -27.89 56.80
C MET A 1 -14.27 -28.82 55.86
N LEU A 2 -15.60 -28.86 55.96
CA LEU A 2 -16.46 -29.71 55.12
C LEU A 2 -16.56 -29.12 53.69
N PRO A 3 -16.38 -29.91 52.62
CA PRO A 3 -16.60 -29.42 51.27
C PRO A 3 -18.10 -29.35 50.99
N PHE A 4 -18.61 -28.15 50.71
CA PHE A 4 -20.00 -27.93 50.31
C PHE A 4 -20.25 -28.59 48.93
N ALA A 5 -20.86 -29.77 48.93
CA ALA A 5 -21.25 -30.48 47.71
C ALA A 5 -22.51 -29.85 47.10
N MET A 6 -22.32 -28.88 46.20
CA MET A 6 -23.40 -28.13 45.56
C MET A 6 -24.08 -28.94 44.44
N LYS A 7 -25.42 -29.02 44.43
CA LYS A 7 -26.20 -29.81 43.45
C LYS A 7 -25.98 -29.28 42.02
N ARG A 8 -25.90 -30.18 41.02
CA ARG A 8 -25.59 -29.86 39.61
C ARG A 8 -26.48 -28.75 39.00
N LYS A 9 -27.75 -28.68 39.42
CA LYS A 9 -28.69 -27.62 39.04
C LYS A 9 -28.30 -26.25 39.61
N GLN A 10 -27.83 -26.19 40.85
CA GLN A 10 -27.33 -24.94 41.46
C GLN A 10 -26.02 -24.47 40.81
N LYS A 11 -25.14 -25.39 40.41
CA LYS A 11 -23.92 -25.03 39.65
C LYS A 11 -24.27 -24.38 38.32
N ARG A 12 -25.21 -24.96 37.56
CA ARG A 12 -25.68 -24.39 36.29
C ARG A 12 -26.38 -23.05 36.49
N PHE A 13 -27.20 -22.92 37.53
CA PHE A 13 -27.85 -21.65 37.85
C PHE A 13 -26.82 -20.56 38.15
N LEU A 14 -25.83 -20.86 39.02
CA LEU A 14 -24.77 -19.91 39.36
C LEU A 14 -23.91 -19.52 38.15
N GLN A 15 -23.65 -20.47 37.25
CA GLN A 15 -22.89 -20.25 36.02
C GLN A 15 -23.67 -19.37 35.02
N MET A 16 -24.99 -19.57 34.90
CA MET A 16 -25.84 -18.73 34.04
C MET A 16 -26.03 -17.33 34.62
N THR A 17 -26.17 -17.18 35.94
CA THR A 17 -26.22 -15.87 36.59
C THR A 17 -24.90 -15.12 36.42
N LEU A 18 -23.75 -15.82 36.48
CA LEU A 18 -22.45 -15.20 36.25
C LEU A 18 -22.30 -14.72 34.80
N LEU A 19 -22.65 -15.55 33.82
CA LEU A 19 -22.62 -15.16 32.41
C LEU A 19 -23.55 -13.99 32.11
N PHE A 20 -24.73 -13.95 32.72
CA PHE A 20 -25.67 -12.84 32.57
C PHE A 20 -25.14 -11.53 33.18
N MET A 21 -24.53 -11.60 34.37
CA MET A 21 -23.89 -10.43 34.99
C MET A 21 -22.69 -9.92 34.18
N VAL A 22 -21.86 -10.82 33.64
CA VAL A 22 -20.78 -10.45 32.72
C VAL A 22 -21.34 -9.79 31.46
N ALA A 23 -22.39 -10.37 30.86
CA ALA A 23 -23.04 -9.77 29.70
C ALA A 23 -23.58 -8.36 30.00
N LEU A 24 -24.25 -8.15 31.14
CA LEU A 24 -24.74 -6.83 31.53
C LEU A 24 -23.64 -5.79 31.78
N ILE A 25 -22.44 -6.21 32.20
CA ILE A 25 -21.29 -5.32 32.38
C ILE A 25 -20.65 -4.95 31.03
N PHE A 26 -20.58 -5.90 30.09
CA PHE A 26 -19.86 -5.71 28.81
C PHE A 26 -20.76 -5.22 27.65
N LEU A 27 -22.05 -5.55 27.62
CA LEU A 27 -22.99 -5.13 26.57
C LEU A 27 -23.17 -3.60 26.45
N PRO A 28 -23.32 -2.81 27.54
CA PRO A 28 -23.48 -1.37 27.42
C PRO A 28 -22.18 -0.65 27.00
N ASN A 29 -21.01 -1.26 27.19
CA ASN A 29 -19.72 -0.69 26.80
C ASN A 29 -19.31 -1.00 25.35
N ILE A 30 -19.88 -2.04 24.73
CA ILE A 30 -19.58 -2.38 23.32
C ILE A 30 -20.13 -1.32 22.35
N GLY A 31 -21.31 -0.75 22.65
CA GLY A 31 -21.91 0.32 21.83
C GLY A 31 -21.16 1.66 21.92
N LEU A 32 -20.66 2.02 23.11
CA LEU A 32 -19.86 3.24 23.27
C LEU A 32 -18.47 3.12 22.63
N TRP A 33 -17.86 1.93 22.63
CA TRP A 33 -16.55 1.73 21.99
C TRP A 33 -16.62 1.78 20.46
N SER A 34 -17.75 1.35 19.86
CA SER A 34 -18.01 1.54 18.42
C SER A 34 -18.13 3.02 18.05
N LEU A 35 -18.85 3.82 18.85
CA LEU A 35 -18.97 5.27 18.64
C LEU A 35 -17.68 6.05 18.97
N TYR A 36 -16.86 5.57 19.91
CA TYR A 36 -15.55 6.14 20.20
C TYR A 36 -14.56 5.93 19.04
N LYS A 37 -14.61 4.76 18.39
CA LYS A 37 -13.76 4.47 17.23
C LYS A 37 -14.16 5.30 15.99
N ASP A 38 -15.44 5.60 15.82
CA ASP A 38 -15.93 6.45 14.72
C ASP A 38 -15.60 7.94 14.93
N LYS A 39 -15.63 8.46 16.17
CA LYS A 39 -15.28 9.87 16.45
C LYS A 39 -13.80 10.20 16.27
N HIS A 40 -12.90 9.21 16.30
CA HIS A 40 -11.46 9.42 16.15
C HIS A 40 -10.92 9.14 14.74
N LEU A 41 -11.71 8.59 13.81
CA LEU A 41 -11.22 8.27 12.46
C LEU A 41 -11.81 9.11 11.31
N VAL A 42 -12.82 9.95 11.55
CA VAL A 42 -13.32 10.88 10.52
C VAL A 42 -13.67 12.23 11.13
N LYS A 43 -12.69 13.14 11.16
CA LYS A 43 -12.97 14.59 11.21
C LYS A 43 -12.92 15.10 9.78
N SER A 44 -14.07 15.11 9.10
CA SER A 44 -14.27 15.92 7.90
C SER A 44 -14.36 17.40 8.33
N PRO A 45 -13.63 18.34 7.71
CA PRO A 45 -13.74 19.74 8.06
C PRO A 45 -14.91 20.39 7.32
N GLU A 46 -15.88 20.92 8.09
CA GLU A 46 -16.90 21.88 7.66
C GLU A 46 -16.41 23.32 7.98
N PRO A 47 -16.89 24.35 7.25
CA PRO A 47 -16.20 25.61 7.04
C PRO A 47 -16.48 26.62 8.16
N GLY A 48 -15.43 27.19 8.76
CA GLY A 48 -15.59 28.37 9.62
C GLY A 48 -14.68 28.53 10.83
N GLU A 49 -13.75 27.61 11.10
CA GLU A 49 -12.82 27.74 12.23
C GLU A 49 -11.36 27.85 11.74
N GLN A 50 -10.76 29.02 11.95
CA GLN A 50 -9.42 29.40 11.51
C GLN A 50 -8.35 28.54 12.19
N GLN A 51 -7.94 27.45 11.54
CA GLN A 51 -6.58 26.92 11.70
C GLN A 51 -5.70 27.61 10.66
N THR A 52 -4.86 28.53 11.12
CA THR A 52 -3.82 29.17 10.31
C THR A 52 -2.79 28.14 9.86
N PHE A 53 -3.09 27.45 8.76
CA PHE A 53 -2.11 26.80 7.90
C PHE A 53 -2.12 27.55 6.57
N PRO A 54 -1.05 28.27 6.19
CA PRO A 54 -1.06 29.03 4.95
C PRO A 54 -0.92 28.06 3.78
N LEU A 55 -2.04 27.79 3.11
CA LEU A 55 -2.07 27.40 1.71
C LEU A 55 -1.96 28.68 0.88
N GLY A 56 -0.77 28.95 0.36
CA GLY A 56 -0.53 29.99 -0.63
C GLY A 56 -0.41 29.40 -2.02
N LEU A 57 -1.50 29.50 -2.81
CA LEU A 57 -1.39 29.54 -4.27
C LEU A 57 -1.18 31.03 -4.62
N GLY A 58 0.05 31.39 -4.97
CA GLY A 58 0.43 32.76 -5.32
C GLY A 58 1.90 33.00 -5.05
N ASP A 59 2.66 33.23 -6.11
CA ASP A 59 4.07 33.67 -6.13
C ASP A 59 5.08 32.83 -5.35
N GLY A 60 5.74 31.89 -6.07
CA GLY A 60 7.18 31.67 -5.98
C GLY A 60 7.82 31.50 -4.59
N GLN A 61 7.09 31.00 -3.60
CA GLN A 61 7.59 30.94 -2.23
C GLN A 61 8.48 29.71 -2.03
N LEU A 62 9.78 29.93 -2.22
CA LEU A 62 10.86 29.05 -1.82
C LEU A 62 10.71 28.73 -0.33
N TYR A 63 10.39 27.48 0.02
CA TYR A 63 10.44 27.01 1.41
C TYR A 63 11.90 27.06 1.90
N THR A 64 12.30 28.17 2.53
CA THR A 64 13.54 28.23 3.30
C THR A 64 13.29 27.51 4.61
N TRP A 65 13.50 26.20 4.60
CA TRP A 65 13.65 25.45 5.84
C TRP A 65 14.86 26.00 6.59
N THR A 66 14.83 25.97 7.91
CA THR A 66 15.81 26.61 8.81
C THR A 66 17.24 26.06 8.67
N ASP A 67 17.45 25.07 7.80
CA ASP A 67 18.70 24.41 7.47
C ASP A 67 19.42 25.01 6.24
N GLY A 68 18.78 25.95 5.52
CA GLY A 68 19.33 26.53 4.29
C GLY A 68 19.36 25.57 3.09
N LEU A 69 18.72 24.40 3.21
CA LEU A 69 18.72 23.38 2.16
C LEU A 69 17.54 23.58 1.20
N LYS A 70 17.83 23.61 -0.11
CA LYS A 70 16.81 23.68 -1.15
C LYS A 70 16.03 22.37 -1.25
N ARG A 71 14.71 22.49 -1.44
CA ARG A 71 13.79 21.36 -1.60
C ARG A 71 13.01 21.45 -2.89
N LYS A 72 12.68 20.30 -3.44
CA LYS A 72 12.01 20.11 -4.71
C LYS A 72 10.85 19.14 -4.53
N ASP A 73 9.75 19.41 -5.22
CA ASP A 73 8.72 18.40 -5.46
C ASP A 73 9.20 17.44 -6.55
N TRP A 74 9.35 16.17 -6.18
CA TRP A 74 9.82 15.11 -7.08
C TRP A 74 8.68 14.38 -7.78
N HIS A 75 7.42 14.74 -7.54
CA HIS A 75 6.28 14.15 -8.24
C HIS A 75 6.29 14.55 -9.72
N ASN A 76 6.27 13.55 -10.61
CA ASN A 76 6.10 13.77 -12.05
C ASN A 76 4.60 13.74 -12.42
N TYR A 77 3.94 14.89 -12.36
CA TYR A 77 2.50 15.01 -12.63
C TYR A 77 2.11 14.65 -14.07
N GLU A 78 2.99 14.89 -15.05
CA GLU A 78 2.73 14.51 -16.45
C GLU A 78 2.69 12.98 -16.59
N SER A 79 3.68 12.29 -16.00
CA SER A 79 3.69 10.81 -15.98
C SER A 79 2.49 10.25 -15.23
N ILE A 80 2.09 10.87 -14.12
CA ILE A 80 0.90 10.45 -13.35
C ILE A 80 -0.37 10.59 -14.19
N GLN A 81 -0.52 11.70 -14.93
CA GLN A 81 -1.66 11.90 -15.83
C GLN A 81 -1.67 10.88 -16.98
N LYS A 82 -0.51 10.61 -17.58
CA LYS A 82 -0.35 9.58 -18.61
C LYS A 82 -0.75 8.20 -18.07
N ASP A 83 -0.25 7.82 -16.89
CA ASP A 83 -0.62 6.56 -16.23
C ASP A 83 -2.12 6.48 -15.90
N ALA A 84 -2.76 7.61 -15.55
CA ALA A 84 -4.20 7.66 -15.29
C ALA A 84 -5.06 7.46 -16.56
N MET A 85 -4.53 7.78 -17.74
CA MET A 85 -5.24 7.61 -19.03
C MET A 85 -5.00 6.23 -19.67
N ARG A 86 -4.06 5.44 -19.15
CA ARG A 86 -3.75 4.11 -19.71
C ARG A 86 -4.94 3.16 -19.57
N THR A 87 -5.15 2.34 -20.60
CA THR A 87 -6.21 1.34 -20.63
C THR A 87 -5.66 0.03 -21.15
N GLY A 88 -6.21 -1.09 -20.68
CA GLY A 88 -5.70 -2.42 -21.02
C GLY A 88 -5.85 -3.41 -19.88
N LYS A 89 -5.45 -4.65 -20.15
CA LYS A 89 -5.46 -5.71 -19.15
C LYS A 89 -4.40 -5.44 -18.09
N GLY A 90 -4.78 -5.48 -16.81
CA GLY A 90 -3.86 -5.26 -15.69
C GLY A 90 -3.52 -3.79 -15.39
N GLU A 91 -4.04 -2.83 -16.17
CA GLU A 91 -3.87 -1.39 -15.93
C GLU A 91 -4.53 -0.95 -14.62
N HIS A 92 -3.93 0.07 -14.00
CA HIS A 92 -4.27 0.57 -12.66
C HIS A 92 -4.28 -0.52 -11.59
N GLY A 93 -3.49 -1.58 -11.78
CA GLY A 93 -3.45 -2.73 -10.88
C GLY A 93 -4.75 -3.54 -10.81
N LYS A 94 -5.66 -3.37 -11.77
CA LYS A 94 -6.89 -4.18 -11.84
C LYS A 94 -6.55 -5.66 -12.06
N PRO A 95 -7.36 -6.58 -11.52
CA PRO A 95 -7.16 -8.00 -11.78
C PRO A 95 -7.28 -8.31 -13.28
N TYR A 96 -6.46 -9.24 -13.75
CA TYR A 96 -6.51 -9.71 -15.14
C TYR A 96 -7.73 -10.62 -15.34
N PRO A 97 -8.53 -10.45 -16.41
CA PRO A 97 -9.65 -11.33 -16.71
C PRO A 97 -9.16 -12.69 -17.20
N LEU A 98 -9.15 -13.69 -16.31
CA LEU A 98 -8.65 -15.04 -16.59
C LEU A 98 -9.53 -15.77 -17.62
N THR A 99 -8.89 -16.40 -18.60
CA THR A 99 -9.47 -17.41 -19.50
C THR A 99 -9.29 -18.82 -18.91
N GLU A 100 -9.86 -19.85 -19.54
CA GLU A 100 -9.66 -21.24 -19.10
C GLU A 100 -8.20 -21.69 -19.22
N GLU A 101 -7.49 -21.23 -20.24
CA GLU A 101 -6.05 -21.50 -20.46
C GLU A 101 -5.19 -20.91 -19.34
N ASP A 102 -5.54 -19.70 -18.87
CA ASP A 102 -4.82 -19.03 -17.78
C ASP A 102 -4.98 -19.74 -16.42
N ARG A 103 -5.93 -20.68 -16.29
CA ARG A 103 -6.20 -21.43 -15.05
C ARG A 103 -5.42 -22.73 -14.95
N ASP A 104 -4.72 -23.14 -16.01
CA ASP A 104 -3.90 -24.35 -15.97
C ASP A 104 -2.74 -24.20 -14.98
N ASP A 105 -2.54 -25.22 -14.14
CA ASP A 105 -1.45 -25.29 -13.18
C ASP A 105 -0.07 -25.25 -13.87
N SER A 106 0.01 -25.63 -15.15
CA SER A 106 1.24 -25.52 -15.95
C SER A 106 1.81 -24.10 -15.95
N ALA A 107 0.95 -23.06 -15.91
CA ALA A 107 1.35 -21.66 -15.91
C ALA A 107 2.15 -21.23 -14.66
N TYR A 108 2.10 -22.02 -13.58
CA TYR A 108 2.78 -21.72 -12.31
C TYR A 108 4.04 -22.55 -12.09
N ARG A 109 4.22 -23.66 -12.80
CA ARG A 109 5.28 -24.65 -12.51
C ARG A 109 6.69 -24.08 -12.59
N GLU A 110 6.89 -23.13 -13.49
CA GLU A 110 8.22 -22.61 -13.81
C GLU A 110 8.68 -21.52 -12.84
N ASN A 111 7.79 -20.57 -12.52
CA ASN A 111 8.17 -19.35 -11.79
C ASN A 111 7.46 -19.20 -10.44
N GLY A 112 6.54 -20.12 -10.09
CA GLY A 112 5.71 -20.01 -8.87
C GLY A 112 4.58 -18.97 -8.96
N PHE A 113 4.44 -18.29 -10.09
CA PHE A 113 3.35 -17.37 -10.41
C PHE A 113 2.88 -17.58 -11.85
N ASN A 114 1.70 -17.04 -12.19
CA ASN A 114 1.11 -17.22 -13.51
C ASN A 114 1.86 -16.44 -14.60
N ILE A 115 2.75 -17.13 -15.33
CA ILE A 115 3.55 -16.51 -16.38
C ILE A 115 2.69 -16.10 -17.58
N LEU A 116 1.62 -16.84 -17.90
CA LEU A 116 0.72 -16.53 -19.01
C LEU A 116 0.01 -15.20 -18.78
N VAL A 117 -0.50 -14.98 -17.57
CA VAL A 117 -1.09 -13.69 -17.17
C VAL A 117 -0.03 -12.59 -17.22
N SER A 118 1.18 -12.85 -16.70
CA SER A 118 2.28 -11.88 -16.73
C SER A 118 2.63 -11.46 -18.16
N ASN A 119 2.63 -12.39 -19.12
CA ASN A 119 2.93 -12.13 -20.53
C ASN A 119 1.87 -11.29 -21.23
N ASN A 120 0.61 -11.38 -20.78
CA ASN A 120 -0.51 -10.64 -21.35
C ASN A 120 -0.76 -9.27 -20.69
N ILE A 121 0.01 -8.92 -19.65
CA ILE A 121 -0.01 -7.60 -19.00
C ILE A 121 1.13 -6.76 -19.57
N ALA A 122 0.85 -5.50 -19.89
CA ALA A 122 1.85 -4.58 -20.43
C ALA A 122 3.06 -4.45 -19.47
N LEU A 123 4.28 -4.43 -20.05
CA LEU A 123 5.52 -4.24 -19.28
C LEU A 123 5.55 -2.91 -18.53
N GLU A 124 4.90 -1.89 -19.07
CA GLU A 124 4.83 -0.55 -18.48
C GLU A 124 3.51 -0.27 -17.77
N ARG A 125 2.74 -1.28 -17.36
CA ARG A 125 1.39 -1.07 -16.81
C ARG A 125 1.33 -0.01 -15.69
N SER A 126 0.26 0.78 -15.71
CA SER A 126 -0.04 1.73 -14.63
C SER A 126 -0.46 1.01 -13.35
N LEU A 127 -0.19 1.66 -12.21
CA LEU A 127 -0.54 1.16 -10.88
C LEU A 127 -1.45 2.17 -10.15
N PRO A 128 -2.31 1.71 -9.23
CA PRO A 128 -3.14 2.62 -8.44
C PRO A 128 -2.27 3.31 -7.37
N ASP A 129 -2.47 4.61 -7.17
CA ASP A 129 -1.80 5.34 -6.09
C ASP A 129 -2.51 5.08 -4.75
N ILE A 130 -2.03 4.07 -4.03
CA ILE A 130 -2.52 3.69 -2.69
C ILE A 130 -1.77 4.36 -1.54
N ARG A 131 -0.90 5.34 -1.84
CA ARG A 131 -0.11 6.04 -0.81
C ARG A 131 -1.02 6.87 0.10
N HIS A 132 -0.55 7.14 1.32
CA HIS A 132 -1.26 8.03 2.23
C HIS A 132 -1.46 9.43 1.59
N PRO A 133 -2.63 10.10 1.73
CA PRO A 133 -2.89 11.40 1.07
C PRO A 133 -1.81 12.47 1.32
N ASN A 134 -1.22 12.47 2.52
CA ASN A 134 -0.13 13.40 2.86
C ASN A 134 1.15 13.19 2.03
N CYS A 135 1.38 12.01 1.43
CA CYS A 135 2.56 11.75 0.60
C CYS A 135 2.61 12.64 -0.64
N LYS A 136 1.45 13.04 -1.19
CA LYS A 136 1.36 13.90 -2.38
C LYS A 136 1.88 15.32 -2.14
N HIS A 137 1.93 15.76 -0.89
CA HIS A 137 2.39 17.09 -0.50
C HIS A 137 3.82 17.07 0.06
N LYS A 138 4.51 15.92 0.03
CA LYS A 138 5.88 15.80 0.53
C LYS A 138 6.87 16.32 -0.50
N VAL A 139 7.77 17.19 -0.04
CA VAL A 139 8.92 17.69 -0.79
C VAL A 139 10.21 17.16 -0.15
N TYR A 140 11.22 16.91 -0.97
CA TYR A 140 12.52 16.37 -0.54
C TYR A 140 13.65 17.31 -0.94
N LEU A 141 14.88 17.02 -0.51
CA LEU A 141 16.05 17.78 -0.94
C LEU A 141 16.17 17.80 -2.47
N GLU A 142 16.57 18.95 -3.00
CA GLU A 142 16.82 19.09 -4.45
C GLU A 142 18.04 18.28 -4.88
N LYS A 143 19.06 18.20 -4.02
CA LYS A 143 20.26 17.39 -4.23
C LYS A 143 20.18 16.13 -3.38
N LEU A 144 19.92 15.02 -4.04
CA LEU A 144 19.94 13.69 -3.45
C LEU A 144 21.17 12.93 -3.99
N PRO A 145 21.76 11.99 -3.22
CA PRO A 145 22.77 11.10 -3.76
C PRO A 145 22.16 10.22 -4.86
N ASN A 146 22.98 9.89 -5.85
CA ASN A 146 22.60 8.87 -6.84
C ASN A 146 22.64 7.47 -6.19
N THR A 147 21.94 6.52 -6.80
CA THR A 147 21.85 5.14 -6.33
C THR A 147 22.14 4.16 -7.45
N SER A 148 22.86 3.09 -7.13
CA SER A 148 23.04 1.94 -8.02
C SER A 148 22.00 0.88 -7.66
N ILE A 149 21.24 0.42 -8.64
CA ILE A 149 20.14 -0.52 -8.42
C ILE A 149 20.61 -1.90 -8.87
N ILE A 150 20.75 -2.83 -7.92
CA ILE A 150 21.25 -4.19 -8.17
C ILE A 150 20.06 -5.15 -8.12
N ILE A 151 19.86 -5.92 -9.19
CA ILE A 151 18.78 -6.90 -9.31
C ILE A 151 19.41 -8.28 -9.52
N PRO A 152 19.55 -9.09 -8.46
CA PRO A 152 19.89 -10.49 -8.61
C PRO A 152 18.69 -11.26 -9.19
N PHE A 153 18.94 -12.14 -10.15
CA PHE A 153 17.93 -13.02 -10.72
C PHE A 153 18.49 -14.42 -10.96
N HIS A 154 17.63 -15.43 -10.79
CA HIS A 154 17.92 -16.82 -11.12
C HIS A 154 16.67 -17.42 -11.75
N ASN A 155 16.73 -17.79 -13.03
CA ASN A 155 15.60 -18.39 -13.76
C ASN A 155 14.28 -17.58 -13.65
N GLU A 156 14.38 -16.26 -13.58
CA GLU A 156 13.23 -15.37 -13.45
C GLU A 156 12.45 -15.29 -14.78
N GLY A 157 11.12 -15.19 -14.69
CA GLY A 157 10.27 -15.01 -15.86
C GLY A 157 10.65 -13.75 -16.66
N TRP A 158 10.81 -13.88 -17.97
CA TRP A 158 11.23 -12.76 -18.82
C TRP A 158 10.37 -11.50 -18.66
N THR A 159 9.04 -11.65 -18.63
CA THR A 159 8.12 -10.52 -18.53
C THR A 159 8.01 -9.94 -17.12
N SER A 160 8.29 -10.72 -16.07
CA SER A 160 8.38 -10.18 -14.70
C SER A 160 9.66 -9.37 -14.53
N LEU A 161 10.81 -9.90 -14.97
CA LEU A 161 12.10 -9.21 -14.91
C LEU A 161 12.07 -7.89 -15.70
N LEU A 162 11.60 -7.93 -16.95
CA LEU A 162 11.49 -6.71 -17.77
C LEU A 162 10.56 -5.68 -17.15
N ARG A 163 9.40 -6.10 -16.61
CA ARG A 163 8.45 -5.18 -15.97
C ARG A 163 9.06 -4.51 -14.73
N THR A 164 9.93 -5.20 -14.00
CA THR A 164 10.71 -4.60 -12.90
C THR A 164 11.63 -3.51 -13.44
N ILE A 165 12.41 -3.79 -14.49
CA ILE A 165 13.33 -2.82 -15.12
C ILE A 165 12.57 -1.60 -15.65
N TYR A 166 11.50 -1.79 -16.42
CA TYR A 166 10.67 -0.70 -16.93
C TYR A 166 10.04 0.12 -15.81
N SER A 167 9.63 -0.50 -14.71
CA SER A 167 9.10 0.23 -13.55
C SER A 167 10.15 1.14 -12.92
N ILE A 168 11.41 0.72 -12.87
CA ILE A 168 12.52 1.51 -12.33
C ILE A 168 12.80 2.69 -13.25
N ILE A 169 12.99 2.42 -14.54
CA ILE A 169 13.32 3.45 -15.55
C ILE A 169 12.21 4.50 -15.61
N ASN A 170 10.94 4.09 -15.69
CA ASN A 170 9.84 5.02 -15.91
C ASN A 170 9.39 5.78 -14.65
N ARG A 171 9.72 5.30 -13.44
CA ARG A 171 9.24 5.90 -12.17
C ARG A 171 10.34 6.46 -11.28
N THR A 172 11.59 6.41 -11.73
CA THR A 172 12.73 6.98 -11.00
C THR A 172 13.32 8.12 -11.82
N PRO A 173 13.56 9.30 -11.24
CA PRO A 173 14.23 10.37 -11.97
C PRO A 173 15.64 9.96 -12.41
N ASP A 174 15.95 10.10 -13.70
CA ASP A 174 17.23 9.66 -14.32
C ASP A 174 18.47 10.14 -13.57
N ILE A 175 18.45 11.38 -13.07
CA ILE A 175 19.56 11.98 -12.31
C ILE A 175 19.89 11.24 -11.00
N LEU A 176 18.94 10.47 -10.46
CA LEU A 176 19.12 9.70 -9.23
C LEU A 176 19.61 8.27 -9.51
N ILE A 177 19.56 7.80 -10.76
CA ILE A 177 20.04 6.48 -11.14
C ILE A 177 21.51 6.62 -11.57
N ALA A 178 22.41 5.97 -10.85
CA ALA A 178 23.80 5.84 -11.29
C ALA A 178 23.91 4.74 -12.36
N GLU A 179 23.39 3.56 -12.05
CA GLU A 179 23.39 2.38 -12.93
C GLU A 179 22.35 1.35 -12.47
N ILE A 180 21.95 0.47 -13.39
CA ILE A 180 21.11 -0.70 -13.10
C ILE A 180 21.94 -1.94 -13.44
N ILE A 181 22.27 -2.75 -12.43
CA ILE A 181 23.11 -3.94 -12.56
C ILE A 181 22.23 -5.17 -12.41
N LEU A 182 22.11 -5.95 -13.48
CA LEU A 182 21.46 -7.26 -13.46
C LEU A 182 22.52 -8.31 -13.13
N VAL A 183 22.30 -9.07 -12.06
CA VAL A 183 23.24 -10.10 -11.60
C VAL A 183 22.58 -11.45 -11.81
N ASP A 184 23.08 -12.19 -12.79
CA ASP A 184 22.65 -13.56 -13.05
C ASP A 184 23.30 -14.51 -12.04
N ASP A 185 22.49 -15.15 -11.20
CA ASP A 185 22.92 -16.16 -10.24
C ASP A 185 22.84 -17.56 -10.89
N PHE A 186 23.64 -17.75 -11.94
CA PHE A 186 23.79 -19.02 -12.67
C PHE A 186 22.45 -19.60 -13.14
N SER A 187 21.67 -18.82 -13.89
CA SER A 187 20.46 -19.31 -14.55
C SER A 187 20.81 -20.45 -15.53
N ASP A 188 19.96 -21.46 -15.59
CA ASP A 188 20.19 -22.70 -16.35
C ASP A 188 19.14 -22.96 -17.45
N ARG A 189 18.21 -22.01 -17.65
CA ARG A 189 17.20 -22.02 -18.71
C ARG A 189 17.51 -21.07 -19.87
#